data_AF-A0A1I2SZ75-F1
#
_entry.id   AF-A0A1I2SZ75-F1
#
_cell.length_a   1.000
_cell.length_b   1.000
_cell.length_c   1.000
_cell.angle_alpha   90.00
_cell.angle_beta   90.00
_cell.angle_gamma   90.00
#
_symmetry.space_group_name_H-M   'P 1'
#
loop_
_entity.id
_entity.type
_entity.pdbx_description
1 polymer ?
#
loop_
_entity_poly.entity_id
_entity_poly.type
_entity_poly.pdbx_seq_one_letter_code
_entity_poly.pdbx_strand_id
1 'polypeptide(L)' 'MSCSSVKHRFEEQMKNGIDFQKAMEMYQDVEGSIAAHRTELTELQKMNASQSEIDHLKEHIKEGESLLQKIKAMKLH' A
#
# COMPACT_ATOMS: atom_id res chain seq x y z
N MET A 1 9.65 3.51 1.22
CA MET A 1 9.33 3.12 -0.18
C MET A 1 7.95 3.67 -0.49
N SER A 2 7.70 4.21 -1.69
CA SER A 2 6.36 4.70 -2.04
C SER A 2 5.45 3.55 -2.49
N CYS A 3 4.16 3.59 -2.15
CA CYS A 3 3.16 2.60 -2.59
C CYS A 3 3.15 2.44 -4.12
N SER A 4 3.43 3.51 -4.86
CA SER A 4 3.57 3.51 -6.31
C SER A 4 4.70 2.61 -6.82
N SER A 5 5.85 2.58 -6.13
CA SER A 5 6.98 1.72 -6.50
C SER A 5 6.68 0.23 -6.26
N VAL A 6 5.94 -0.08 -5.19
CA VAL A 6 5.51 -1.45 -4.86
C VAL A 6 4.46 -1.93 -5.86
N LYS A 7 3.51 -1.06 -6.22
CA LYS A 7 2.51 -1.35 -7.26
C LYS A 7 3.14 -1.67 -8.62
N HIS A 8 4.14 -0.89 -9.03
CA HIS A 8 4.83 -1.14 -10.30
C HIS A 8 5.54 -2.50 -10.32
N ARG A 9 6.26 -2.83 -9.24
CA ARG A 9 6.89 -4.16 -9.06
C ARG A 9 5.85 -5.29 -9.10
N PHE A 10 4.71 -5.10 -8.45
CA PHE A 10 3.63 -6.08 -8.46
C PHE A 10 3.08 -6.33 -9.87
N GLU A 11 2.83 -5.26 -10.63
CA GLU A 11 2.32 -5.36 -12.01
C GLU A 11 3.32 -6.02 -12.97
N GLU A 12 4.62 -5.80 -12.81
CA GLU A 12 5.66 -6.50 -13.56
C GLU A 12 5.74 -7.99 -13.21
N GLN A 13 5.66 -8.34 -11.92
CA GLN A 13 5.73 -9.73 -11.48
C GLN A 13 4.46 -10.53 -11.85
N MET A 14 3.30 -9.88 -11.90
CA MET A 14 2.06 -10.49 -12.42
C MET A 14 2.18 -10.95 -13.87
N LYS A 15 2.96 -10.25 -14.71
CA LYS A 15 3.20 -10.66 -16.11
C LYS A 15 4.09 -11.89 -16.24
N ASN A 16 4.95 -12.15 -15.26
CA ASN A 16 5.95 -13.22 -15.30
C ASN A 16 5.56 -14.46 -14.47
N GLY A 17 4.38 -14.44 -13.84
CA GLY A 17 3.97 -15.43 -12.85
C GLY A 17 4.58 -15.09 -11.48
N ILE A 18 3.76 -14.58 -10.57
CA ILE A 18 4.23 -14.27 -9.21
C ILE A 18 4.41 -15.58 -8.44
N ASP A 19 5.54 -15.72 -7.78
CA ASP A 19 5.71 -16.73 -6.74
C ASP A 19 4.94 -16.27 -5.49
N PHE A 20 4.28 -17.21 -4.80
CA PHE A 20 3.52 -16.95 -3.59
C PHE A 20 4.34 -16.18 -2.55
N GLN A 21 5.61 -16.55 -2.41
CA GLN A 21 6.52 -15.90 -1.48
C GLN A 21 6.65 -14.40 -1.78
N LYS A 22 6.82 -14.01 -3.05
CA LYS A 22 6.94 -12.61 -3.45
C LYS A 22 5.63 -11.84 -3.28
N ALA A 23 4.50 -12.48 -3.57
CA ALA A 23 3.19 -11.89 -3.30
C ALA A 23 2.99 -11.63 -1.80
N MET A 24 3.46 -12.53 -0.94
CA MET A 24 3.39 -12.38 0.51
C MET A 24 4.34 -11.31 1.06
N GLU A 25 5.56 -11.22 0.52
CA GLU A 25 6.49 -10.12 0.84
C GLU A 25 5.87 -8.76 0.49
N MET A 26 5.32 -8.62 -0.73
CA MET A 26 4.62 -7.39 -1.12
C MET A 26 3.38 -7.11 -0.27
N TYR A 27 2.65 -8.14 0.14
CA TYR A 27 1.53 -8.00 1.07
C TYR A 27 1.98 -7.35 2.38
N GLN A 28 3.02 -7.90 3.00
CA GLN A 28 3.54 -7.43 4.28
C GLN A 28 4.10 -6.01 4.18
N ASP A 29 4.82 -5.70 3.12
CA ASP A 29 5.37 -4.36 2.87
C ASP A 29 4.25 -3.30 2.75
N VAL A 30 3.20 -3.61 1.98
CA VAL A 30 2.07 -2.69 1.78
C VAL A 30 1.25 -2.53 3.06
N GLU A 31 1.00 -3.62 3.79
CA GLU A 31 0.29 -3.59 5.07
C GLU A 31 1.03 -2.75 6.12
N GLY A 32 2.35 -2.92 6.22
CA GLY A 32 3.21 -2.11 7.08
C GLY A 32 3.21 -0.63 6.71
N SER A 33 3.30 -0.32 5.41
CA SER A 33 3.26 1.07 4.93
C SER A 33 1.92 1.75 5.26
N ILE A 34 0.80 1.05 5.09
CA ILE A 34 -0.52 1.58 5.44
C ILE A 34 -0.64 1.82 6.94
N ALA A 35 -0.15 0.89 7.77
CA ALA A 35 -0.18 1.05 9.22
C ALA A 35 0.63 2.28 9.68
N ALA A 36 1.80 2.51 9.08
CA ALA A 36 2.61 3.70 9.31
C ALA A 36 1.86 4.99 8.90
N HIS A 37 1.30 5.03 7.69
CA HIS A 37 0.55 6.19 7.20
C HIS A 37 -0.72 6.48 8.00
N ARG A 38 -1.43 5.46 8.51
CA ARG A 38 -2.58 5.68 9.42
C ARG A 38 -2.16 6.29 10.75
N THR A 39 -1.00 5.90 11.26
CA THR A 39 -0.43 6.50 12.48
C THR A 39 -0.07 7.96 12.22
N GLU A 40 0.63 8.24 11.13
CA GLU A 40 0.98 9.59 10.71
C GLU A 40 -0.25 10.47 10.47
N LEU A 41 -1.30 9.93 9.84
CA LEU A 41 -2.57 10.63 9.62
C LEU A 41 -3.23 11.05 10.93
N THR A 42 -3.20 10.15 11.92
CA THR A 42 -3.74 10.42 13.25
C THR A 42 -2.98 11.56 13.93
N GLU A 43 -1.67 11.60 13.81
CA GLU A 43 -0.85 12.68 14.36
C GLU A 43 -1.05 14.01 13.62
N LEU A 44 -1.11 14.00 12.29
CA LEU A 44 -1.40 15.19 11.49
C LEU A 44 -2.77 15.80 11.84
N GLN A 45 -3.78 14.95 12.07
CA GLN A 45 -5.11 15.40 12.50
C GLN A 45 -5.08 16.02 13.91
N LYS A 46 -4.33 15.45 14.85
CA LYS A 46 -4.16 16.03 16.19
C LYS A 46 -3.42 17.37 16.16
N MET A 47 -2.46 17.50 15.25
CA MET A 47 -1.64 18.70 15.09
C MET A 47 -2.32 19.81 14.29
N ASN A 48 -3.56 19.59 13.80
CA ASN A 48 -4.24 20.49 12.85
C ASN A 48 -3.34 20.85 11.66
N ALA A 49 -2.61 19.86 11.13
CA ALA A 49 -1.77 20.02 9.95
C ALA A 49 -2.59 20.39 8.71
N SER A 50 -1.94 20.74 7.61
CA SER A 50 -2.65 21.22 6.44
C SER A 50 -3.57 20.15 5.86
N GLN A 51 -4.74 20.57 5.38
CA GLN A 51 -5.70 19.66 4.76
C GLN A 51 -5.10 18.95 3.53
N SER A 52 -4.20 19.62 2.81
CA SER A 52 -3.49 19.04 1.67
C SER A 52 -2.59 17.87 2.05
N GLU A 53 -1.88 17.94 3.18
CA GLU A 53 -1.02 16.85 3.67
C GLU A 53 -1.87 15.66 4.12
N ILE A 54 -2.97 15.95 4.82
CA ILE A 54 -3.97 14.96 5.25
C ILE A 54 -4.57 14.22 4.04
N ASP A 55 -4.96 14.97 3.00
CA ASP A 55 -5.59 14.41 1.81
C ASP A 55 -4.60 13.57 0.98
N HIS A 56 -3.37 14.04 0.82
CA HIS A 56 -2.31 13.28 0.18
C HIS A 56 -2.05 11.95 0.91
N LEU A 57 -1.98 11.97 2.25
CA LEU A 57 -1.75 10.75 3.03
C LEU A 57 -2.93 9.77 2.97
N LYS A 58 -4.17 10.28 2.94
CA LYS A 58 -5.36 9.45 2.70
C LYS A 58 -5.35 8.80 1.32
N GLU A 59 -4.84 9.49 0.29
CA GLU A 59 -4.69 8.93 -1.05
C GLU A 59 -3.70 7.75 -1.03
N HIS A 60 -2.53 7.90 -0.39
CA HIS A 60 -1.56 6.80 -0.23
C HIS A 60 -2.14 5.59 0.49
N ILE A 61 -2.94 5.82 1.54
CA ILE A 61 -3.64 4.75 2.27
C ILE A 61 -4.62 4.03 1.35
N LYS A 62 -5.45 4.78 0.60
CA LYS A 62 -6.44 4.23 -0.32
C LYS A 62 -5.80 3.42 -1.46
N GLU A 63 -4.69 3.89 -2.00
CA GLU A 63 -3.93 3.16 -3.02
C GLU A 63 -3.36 1.84 -2.47
N GLY A 64 -2.78 1.89 -1.27
CA GLY A 64 -2.28 0.71 -0.58
C GLY A 64 -3.38 -0.32 -0.32
N GLU A 65 -4.54 0.11 0.19
CA GLU A 65 -5.69 -0.76 0.44
C GLU A 65 -6.18 -1.43 -0.84
N SER A 66 -6.24 -0.69 -1.94
CA SER A 66 -6.59 -1.22 -3.26
C SER A 66 -5.60 -2.30 -3.73
N LEU A 67 -4.30 -2.08 -3.49
CA LEU A 67 -3.27 -3.05 -3.82
C LEU A 67 -3.37 -4.32 -2.94
N LEU A 68 -3.61 -4.18 -1.64
CA LEU A 68 -3.84 -5.34 -0.76
C LEU A 68 -5.03 -6.16 -1.21
N GLN A 69 -6.14 -5.53 -1.60
CA GLN A 69 -7.31 -6.24 -2.11
C GLN A 69 -6.98 -7.01 -3.39
N LYS A 70 -6.17 -6.45 -4.29
CA LYS A 70 -5.70 -7.15 -5.49
C LYS A 70 -4.84 -8.37 -5.14
N ILE A 71 -3.90 -8.23 -4.20
CA ILE A 71 -3.05 -9.33 -3.74
C ILE A 71 -3.90 -10.42 -3.08
N LYS A 72 -4.86 -10.07 -2.22
CA LYS A 72 -5.80 -11.01 -1.58
C LYS A 72 -6.70 -11.74 -2.59
N ALA A 73 -7.10 -11.05 -3.65
CA ALA A 73 -7.96 -11.62 -4.71
C ALA A 73 -7.18 -12.49 -5.70
N MET A 74 -5.85 -12.54 -5.60
CA MET A 74 -5.06 -13.46 -6.42
C MET A 74 -5.43 -14.90 -6.07
N LYS A 75 -5.98 -15.62 -7.06
CA LYS A 75 -6.05 -17.07 -6.99
C LYS A 75 -4.65 -17.60 -7.31
N LEU A 76 -3.97 -18.09 -6.28
CA LEU A 76 -2.75 -18.87 -6.44
C LEU A 76 -3.17 -20.21 -7.05
N HIS A 77 -2.85 -20.38 -8.33
CA HIS A 77 -3.04 -21.64 -9.05
C HIS A 77 -1.76 -22.47 -8.98
#